data_AF-A0A948C9T2-F1
#
_entry.id   AF-A0A948C9T2-F1
#
_cell.length_a   1.000
_cell.length_b   1.000
_cell.length_c   1.000
_cell.angle_alpha   90.00
_cell.angle_beta   90.00
_cell.angle_gamma   90.00
#
_symmetry.space_group_name_H-M   'P 1'
#
loop_
_entity.id
_entity.type
_entity.pdbx_description
1 polymer ?
#
loop_
_entity_poly.entity_id
_entity_poly.type
_entity_poly.pdbx_seq_one_letter_code
_entity_poly.pdbx_strand_id
1 'polypeptide(L)'
;MKIKEVKLPFTIYHLPFTKGGFTLIELMVVIAIIGILASIMIPNVIKHLEKGREAKAIADIDILIKAVSLFQIDNGGPPNDLGKLWEAGVGGPYISSDQTESLDTPWGGSYVITPGTGSYTIATTDTGKDGNPKVSKKITFE
;
A
#
# COMPACT_ATOMS: atom_id res chain seq x y z
N MET A 1 9.08 -31.59 -73.01
CA MET A 1 9.09 -30.12 -72.83
C MET A 1 10.13 -29.81 -71.76
N LYS A 2 11.31 -29.30 -72.16
CA LYS A 2 12.47 -29.11 -71.28
C LYS A 2 12.45 -27.67 -70.75
N ILE A 3 12.29 -27.49 -69.44
CA ILE A 3 12.32 -26.17 -68.81
C ILE A 3 13.78 -25.74 -68.74
N LYS A 4 14.12 -24.63 -69.38
CA LYS A 4 15.46 -24.02 -69.33
C LYS A 4 15.61 -23.30 -67.99
N GLU A 5 16.63 -23.65 -67.21
CA GLU A 5 16.95 -22.91 -66.00
C GLU A 5 17.45 -21.51 -66.35
N VAL A 6 16.77 -20.49 -65.79
CA VAL A 6 17.17 -19.09 -65.88
C VAL A 6 18.16 -18.81 -64.76
N LYS A 7 19.45 -18.81 -65.10
CA LYS A 7 20.54 -18.51 -64.17
C LYS A 7 20.65 -16.99 -64.01
N LEU A 8 20.15 -16.44 -62.91
CA LEU A 8 20.22 -15.00 -62.64
C LEU A 8 21.61 -14.60 -62.14
N PRO A 9 22.21 -13.49 -62.63
CA PRO A 9 23.58 -13.06 -62.31
C PRO A 9 23.62 -12.13 -61.07
N PHE A 10 22.91 -12.48 -60.00
CA PHE A 10 22.95 -11.70 -58.77
C PHE A 10 23.72 -12.46 -57.70
N THR A 11 24.92 -11.97 -57.37
CA THR A 11 25.69 -12.41 -56.21
C THR A 11 24.99 -11.90 -54.95
N ILE A 12 24.39 -12.81 -54.18
CA ILE A 12 23.82 -12.49 -52.87
C ILE A 12 24.98 -12.18 -51.92
N TYR A 13 25.22 -10.91 -51.65
CA TYR A 13 26.15 -10.50 -50.60
C TYR A 13 25.58 -10.92 -49.23
N HIS A 14 26.08 -12.03 -48.70
CA HIS A 14 25.89 -12.36 -47.28
C HIS A 14 26.72 -11.37 -46.48
N LEU A 15 26.10 -10.31 -45.96
CA LEU A 15 26.72 -9.46 -44.96
C LEU A 15 26.88 -10.30 -43.69
N PRO A 16 28.12 -10.59 -43.24
CA PRO A 16 28.30 -11.26 -41.97
C PRO A 16 27.81 -10.32 -40.87
N PHE A 17 26.69 -10.66 -40.23
CA PHE A 17 26.33 -10.01 -38.98
C PHE A 17 27.36 -10.48 -37.95
N THR A 18 28.41 -9.70 -37.74
CA THR A 18 29.38 -9.95 -36.68
C THR A 18 28.61 -9.97 -35.37
N LYS A 19 28.58 -11.12 -34.70
CA LYS A 19 28.08 -11.20 -33.33
C LYS A 19 29.10 -10.50 -32.43
N GLY A 20 28.97 -9.17 -32.32
CA GLY A 20 29.75 -8.38 -31.38
C GLY A 20 29.48 -8.85 -29.96
N GLY A 21 30.55 -9.12 -29.20
CA GLY A 21 30.48 -9.40 -27.78
C GLY A 21 30.22 -8.13 -26.98
N PHE A 22 29.49 -8.26 -25.88
CA PHE A 22 29.23 -7.18 -24.91
C PHE A 22 30.55 -6.72 -24.28
N THR A 23 30.84 -5.43 -24.27
CA THR A 23 32.07 -4.92 -23.67
C THR A 23 31.89 -4.67 -22.16
N LEU A 24 32.96 -4.84 -21.38
CA LEU A 24 32.93 -4.51 -19.95
C LEU A 24 32.65 -3.02 -19.70
N ILE A 25 33.15 -2.15 -20.58
CA ILE A 25 32.93 -0.70 -20.48
C ILE A 25 31.45 -0.33 -20.69
N GLU A 26 30.75 -1.00 -21.61
CA GLU A 26 29.29 -0.81 -21.79
C GLU A 26 28.54 -1.16 -20.51
N LEU A 27 28.91 -2.25 -19.84
CA LEU A 27 28.28 -2.60 -18.56
C LEU A 27 28.62 -1.61 -17.45
N MET A 28 29.88 -1.15 -17.37
CA MET A 28 30.35 -0.22 -16.33
C MET A 28 29.58 1.10 -16.39
N VAL A 29 29.36 1.65 -17.58
CA VAL A 29 28.62 2.90 -17.76
C VAL A 29 27.14 2.70 -17.41
N VAL A 30 26.54 1.56 -17.79
CA VAL A 30 25.14 1.25 -17.47
C VAL A 30 24.91 1.16 -15.96
N ILE A 31 25.73 0.40 -15.23
CA ILE A 31 25.58 0.29 -13.77
C ILE A 31 25.88 1.61 -13.06
N ALA A 32 26.78 2.45 -13.60
CA ALA A 32 27.05 3.78 -13.07
C ALA A 32 25.81 4.69 -13.18
N ILE A 33 25.14 4.70 -14.34
CA ILE A 33 23.92 5.48 -14.55
C ILE A 33 22.77 4.95 -13.67
N ILE A 34 22.58 3.62 -13.60
CA ILE A 34 21.57 2.99 -12.72
C ILE A 34 21.83 3.37 -11.26
N GLY A 35 23.09 3.35 -10.80
CA GLY A 35 23.47 3.75 -9.44
C GLY A 35 23.09 5.20 -9.12
N ILE A 36 23.35 6.13 -10.04
CA ILE A 36 22.98 7.55 -9.87
C ILE A 36 21.46 7.69 -9.78
N LEU A 37 20.70 7.08 -10.70
CA LEU A 37 19.23 7.18 -10.70
C LEU A 37 18.61 6.52 -9.46
N ALA A 38 19.09 5.34 -9.08
CA ALA A 38 18.62 4.62 -7.91
C ALA A 38 18.84 5.41 -6.61
N SER A 39 19.98 6.10 -6.49
CA SER A 39 20.32 6.89 -5.29
C SER A 39 19.31 8.01 -5.00
N ILE A 40 18.73 8.61 -6.05
CA ILE A 40 17.76 9.70 -5.94
C ILE A 40 16.33 9.14 -5.83
N MET A 41 16.04 8.04 -6.53
CA MET A 41 14.68 7.50 -6.65
C MET A 41 14.20 6.76 -5.39
N ILE A 42 15.04 5.91 -4.80
CA ILE A 42 14.68 5.05 -3.65
C ILE A 42 14.07 5.83 -2.46
N PRO A 43 14.68 6.92 -1.95
CA PRO A 43 14.12 7.64 -0.81
C PRO A 43 12.76 8.29 -1.13
N ASN A 44 12.52 8.66 -2.39
CA ASN A 44 11.25 9.22 -2.82
C ASN A 44 10.15 8.15 -2.80
N VAL A 45 10.44 6.95 -3.31
CA VAL A 45 9.50 5.82 -3.33
C VAL A 45 9.06 5.46 -1.90
N ILE A 46 9.99 5.35 -0.95
CA ILE A 46 9.67 5.03 0.44
C ILE A 46 8.71 6.08 1.04
N LYS A 47 8.93 7.38 0.78
CA LYS A 47 8.03 8.44 1.25
C LYS A 47 6.63 8.33 0.68
N HIS A 48 6.50 7.97 -0.60
CA HIS A 48 5.17 7.79 -1.22
C HIS A 48 4.45 6.57 -0.67
N LEU A 49 5.18 5.49 -0.41
CA LEU A 49 4.62 4.30 0.26
C LEU A 49 4.13 4.63 1.67
N GLU A 50 4.92 5.37 2.46
CA GLU A 50 4.48 5.81 3.81
C GLU A 50 3.24 6.70 3.75
N LYS A 51 3.14 7.63 2.79
CA LYS A 51 1.92 8.43 2.61
C LYS A 51 0.71 7.59 2.23
N GLY A 52 0.89 6.56 1.40
CA GLY A 52 -0.18 5.62 1.05
C GLY A 52 -0.65 4.83 2.26
N ARG A 53 0.29 4.40 3.12
CA ARG A 53 -0.01 3.76 4.41
C ARG A 53 -0.78 4.69 5.34
N GLU A 54 -0.35 5.93 5.52
CA GLU A 54 -1.09 6.91 6.33
C GLU A 54 -2.51 7.14 5.79
N ALA A 55 -2.67 7.29 4.47
CA ALA A 55 -3.98 7.49 3.85
C ALA A 55 -4.92 6.29 4.06
N LYS A 56 -4.41 5.05 3.94
CA LYS A 56 -5.17 3.84 4.27
C LYS A 56 -5.59 3.85 5.74
N ALA A 57 -4.67 4.15 6.65
CA ALA A 57 -4.97 4.15 8.08
C ALA A 57 -6.04 5.20 8.46
N ILE A 58 -6.04 6.36 7.81
CA ILE A 58 -7.07 7.38 8.00
C ILE A 58 -8.43 6.87 7.51
N ALA A 59 -8.48 6.23 6.34
CA ALA A 59 -9.72 5.66 5.80
C ALA A 59 -10.29 4.56 6.70
N ASP A 60 -9.42 3.69 7.24
CA ASP A 60 -9.82 2.63 8.18
C ASP A 60 -10.38 3.23 9.48
N ILE A 61 -9.76 4.28 10.02
CA ILE A 61 -10.27 5.00 11.19
C ILE A 61 -11.64 5.64 10.89
N ASP A 62 -11.87 6.18 9.69
CA ASP A 62 -13.17 6.75 9.33
C ASP A 62 -14.28 5.68 9.24
N ILE A 63 -13.95 4.47 8.81
CA ILE A 63 -14.86 3.32 8.85
C ILE A 63 -15.17 2.97 10.31
N LEU A 64 -14.14 2.86 11.16
CA LEU A 64 -14.29 2.56 12.59
C LEU A 64 -15.14 3.61 13.32
N ILE A 65 -14.93 4.91 13.05
CA ILE A 65 -15.73 5.99 13.65
C ILE A 65 -17.21 5.84 13.31
N LYS A 66 -17.54 5.53 12.06
CA LYS A 66 -18.94 5.33 11.64
C LYS A 66 -19.56 4.14 12.38
N ALA A 67 -18.84 3.03 12.47
CA ALA A 67 -19.29 1.85 13.21
C ALA A 67 -19.45 2.14 14.71
N VAL A 68 -18.50 2.84 15.33
CA VAL A 68 -18.59 3.29 16.73
C VAL A 68 -19.75 4.25 16.94
N SER A 69 -20.07 5.12 15.98
CA SER A 69 -21.23 5.99 16.04
C SER A 69 -22.54 5.22 16.01
N LEU A 70 -22.65 4.16 15.18
CA LEU A 70 -23.82 3.29 15.17
C LEU A 70 -23.95 2.50 16.48
N PHE A 71 -22.83 1.95 16.97
CA PHE A 71 -22.78 1.26 18.25
C PHE A 71 -23.28 2.15 19.39
N GLN A 72 -22.87 3.42 19.40
CA GLN A 72 -23.30 4.41 20.39
C GLN A 72 -24.79 4.68 20.38
N ILE A 73 -25.41 4.74 19.19
CA ILE A 73 -26.86 4.98 19.05
C ILE A 73 -27.64 3.85 19.73
N ASP A 74 -27.19 2.61 19.58
CA ASP A 74 -27.91 1.45 20.11
C ASP A 74 -27.58 1.15 21.59
N ASN A 75 -26.34 1.40 22.00
CA ASN A 75 -25.81 0.97 23.31
C ASN A 75 -25.60 2.14 24.30
N GLY A 76 -25.84 3.38 23.88
CA GLY A 76 -25.77 4.57 24.74
C GLY A 76 -24.35 5.06 25.06
N GLY A 77 -23.32 4.53 24.41
CA GLY A 77 -21.93 4.93 24.62
C GLY A 77 -20.95 4.21 23.68
N PRO A 78 -19.73 4.74 23.50
CA PRO A 78 -18.73 4.10 22.66
C PRO A 78 -18.30 2.75 23.25
N PRO A 79 -17.86 1.80 22.41
CA PRO A 79 -17.38 0.54 22.93
C PRO A 79 -16.05 0.75 23.68
N ASN A 80 -15.80 -0.04 24.72
CA ASN A 80 -14.51 -0.06 25.43
C ASN A 80 -13.40 -0.75 24.63
N ASP A 81 -13.79 -1.56 23.65
CA ASP A 81 -12.90 -2.32 22.78
C ASP A 81 -13.50 -2.38 21.37
N LEU A 82 -12.67 -2.20 20.34
CA LEU A 82 -13.14 -2.19 18.95
C LEU A 82 -13.65 -3.56 18.49
N GLY A 83 -13.25 -4.66 19.13
CA GLY A 83 -13.76 -6.01 18.82
C GLY A 83 -15.28 -6.12 18.97
N LYS A 84 -15.90 -5.27 19.81
CA LYS A 84 -17.37 -5.18 19.94
C LYS A 84 -18.10 -4.82 18.66
N LEU A 85 -17.42 -4.20 17.69
CA LEU A 85 -18.03 -3.85 16.40
C LEU A 85 -18.29 -5.07 15.51
N TRP A 86 -17.61 -6.20 15.78
CA TRP A 86 -17.76 -7.46 15.05
C TRP A 86 -18.64 -8.49 15.78
N GLU A 87 -18.97 -8.24 17.05
CA GLU A 87 -19.85 -9.12 17.81
C GLU A 87 -21.30 -8.92 17.37
N ALA A 88 -22.03 -10.03 17.19
CA ALA A 88 -23.46 -9.99 16.98
C ALA A 88 -24.17 -9.73 18.33
N GLY A 89 -24.62 -8.49 18.55
CA GLY A 89 -25.31 -8.06 19.79
C GLY A 89 -26.59 -7.27 19.51
N VAL A 90 -27.05 -6.47 20.49
CA VAL A 90 -28.17 -5.52 20.27
C VAL A 90 -27.73 -4.51 19.20
N GLY A 91 -28.45 -4.46 18.07
CA GLY A 91 -28.06 -3.65 16.90
C GLY A 91 -27.28 -4.40 15.81
N GLY A 92 -26.82 -5.63 16.10
CA GLY A 92 -26.08 -6.47 15.16
C GLY A 92 -24.60 -6.09 15.02
N PRO A 93 -23.83 -6.78 14.15
CA PRO A 93 -22.46 -6.38 13.88
C PRO A 93 -22.45 -5.04 13.13
N TYR A 94 -21.65 -4.11 13.63
CA TYR A 94 -21.51 -2.76 13.07
C TYR A 94 -20.49 -2.69 11.93
N ILE A 95 -19.69 -3.76 11.79
CA ILE A 95 -18.78 -4.01 10.66
C ILE A 95 -19.01 -5.44 10.19
N SER A 96 -19.18 -5.62 8.88
CA SER A 96 -19.35 -6.95 8.30
C SER A 96 -18.06 -7.78 8.37
N SER A 97 -18.18 -9.06 8.72
CA SER A 97 -17.08 -10.04 8.73
C SER A 97 -16.59 -10.45 7.33
N ASP A 98 -17.14 -9.91 6.25
CA ASP A 98 -16.59 -10.09 4.89
C ASP A 98 -15.54 -9.00 4.58
N GLN A 99 -15.54 -7.90 5.37
CA GLN A 99 -14.49 -6.87 5.31
C GLN A 99 -13.35 -7.15 6.30
N THR A 100 -13.33 -8.34 6.93
CA THR A 100 -12.26 -8.79 7.82
C THR A 100 -11.19 -9.57 7.07
N GLU A 101 -10.45 -8.88 6.21
CA GLU A 101 -9.03 -8.84 6.61
C GLU A 101 -9.07 -7.99 7.87
N SER A 102 -8.73 -8.55 9.04
CA SER A 102 -8.63 -7.78 10.29
C SER A 102 -8.13 -6.39 9.94
N LEU A 103 -8.85 -5.34 10.34
CA LEU A 103 -8.42 -3.95 10.10
C LEU A 103 -7.12 -3.75 10.86
N ASP A 104 -6.05 -4.27 10.29
CA ASP A 104 -4.69 -4.20 10.75
C ASP A 104 -4.15 -2.93 10.12
N THR A 105 -3.35 -2.22 10.91
CA THR A 105 -2.76 -1.01 10.42
C THR A 105 -1.85 -1.34 9.23
N PRO A 106 -1.58 -0.39 8.34
CA PRO A 106 -0.69 -0.62 7.20
C PRO A 106 0.78 -0.92 7.57
N TRP A 107 1.11 -0.90 8.86
CA TRP A 107 2.41 -1.27 9.42
C TRP A 107 2.37 -2.61 10.18
N GLY A 108 1.21 -3.28 10.24
CA GLY A 108 1.03 -4.60 10.87
C GLY A 108 0.61 -4.57 12.34
N GLY A 109 0.26 -3.40 12.86
CA GLY A 109 -0.33 -3.23 14.19
C GLY A 109 -1.85 -3.29 14.16
N SER A 110 -2.49 -2.82 15.24
CA SER A 110 -3.94 -2.78 15.38
C SER A 110 -4.45 -1.36 15.66
N TYR A 111 -5.75 -1.14 15.53
CA TYR A 111 -6.39 0.08 16.01
C TYR A 111 -6.85 -0.10 17.45
N VAL A 112 -6.73 0.96 18.24
CA VAL A 112 -7.19 1.03 19.63
C VAL A 112 -8.14 2.20 19.82
N ILE A 113 -9.16 2.00 20.65
CA ILE A 113 -10.04 3.06 21.11
C ILE A 113 -9.69 3.43 22.55
N THR A 114 -9.49 4.71 22.79
CA THR A 114 -9.23 5.26 24.13
C THR A 114 -10.37 6.19 24.51
N PRO A 115 -11.21 5.82 25.50
CA PRO A 115 -12.28 6.68 25.97
C PRO A 115 -11.72 7.92 26.68
N GLY A 116 -12.44 9.03 26.59
CA GLY A 116 -12.17 10.27 27.31
C GLY A 116 -13.46 10.92 27.80
N THR A 117 -13.35 11.90 28.69
CA THR A 117 -14.53 12.66 29.13
C THR A 117 -15.10 13.43 27.94
N GLY A 118 -16.36 13.16 27.57
CA GLY A 118 -16.99 13.83 26.44
C GLY A 118 -16.38 13.48 25.07
N SER A 119 -15.51 12.48 24.97
CA SER A 119 -14.79 12.16 23.74
C SER A 119 -14.29 10.73 23.69
N TYR A 120 -13.88 10.27 22.52
CA TYR A 120 -13.04 9.08 22.36
C TYR A 120 -11.99 9.33 21.28
N THR A 121 -10.87 8.64 21.36
CA THR A 121 -9.81 8.70 20.35
C THR A 121 -9.62 7.32 19.76
N ILE A 122 -9.61 7.21 18.43
CA ILE A 122 -9.17 5.99 17.73
C ILE A 122 -7.77 6.25 17.19
N ALA A 123 -6.82 5.35 17.46
CA ALA A 123 -5.43 5.50 17.08
C ALA A 123 -4.80 4.18 16.64
N THR A 124 -3.74 4.25 15.85
CA THR A 124 -2.88 3.11 15.53
C THR A 124 -2.01 2.74 16.73
N THR A 125 -1.74 1.45 16.95
CA THR A 125 -0.71 1.03 17.92
C THR A 125 0.71 1.38 17.47
N ASP A 126 0.92 1.51 16.16
CA ASP A 126 2.20 1.88 15.59
C ASP A 126 2.56 3.31 15.95
N THR A 127 3.78 3.51 16.44
CA THR A 127 4.27 4.81 16.87
C THR A 127 5.23 5.43 15.85
N GLY A 128 5.19 6.76 15.78
CA GLY A 128 6.21 7.56 15.12
C GLY A 128 7.51 7.58 15.91
N LYS A 129 8.51 8.27 15.37
CA LYS A 129 9.80 8.48 16.07
C LYS A 129 9.66 9.29 17.37
N ASP A 130 8.55 9.99 17.51
CA ASP A 130 8.14 10.80 18.66
C ASP A 130 7.42 10.00 19.76
N GLY A 131 7.17 8.71 19.53
CA GLY A 131 6.45 7.84 20.48
C GLY A 131 4.92 8.01 20.45
N ASN A 132 4.40 8.93 19.64
CA ASN A 132 2.96 9.10 19.43
C ASN A 132 2.45 8.11 18.37
N PRO A 133 1.16 7.74 18.40
CA PRO A 133 0.54 7.00 17.30
C PRO A 133 0.80 7.68 15.95
N LYS A 134 1.13 6.89 14.92
CA LYS A 134 1.33 7.38 13.55
C LYS A 134 0.09 8.08 13.01
N VAL A 135 -1.10 7.52 13.30
CA VAL A 135 -2.38 8.14 12.96
C VAL A 135 -3.30 8.04 14.18
N SER A 136 -3.94 9.15 14.52
CA SER A 136 -4.98 9.20 15.56
C SER A 136 -6.05 10.21 15.19
N LYS A 137 -7.28 9.95 15.63
CA LYS A 137 -8.41 10.85 15.46
C LYS A 137 -9.25 10.89 16.72
N LYS A 138 -9.39 12.08 17.30
CA LYS A 138 -10.23 12.34 18.46
C LYS A 138 -11.61 12.79 17.99
N ILE A 139 -12.64 12.20 18.57
CA ILE A 139 -14.05 12.53 18.36
C ILE A 139 -14.62 13.03 19.68
N THR A 140 -15.31 14.15 19.65
CA THR A 140 -15.98 14.76 20.81
C THR A 140 -17.49 14.56 20.65
N PHE A 141 -18.18 14.26 21.74
CA PHE A 141 -19.64 14.24 21.77
C PHE A 141 -20.16 15.68 21.78
N GLU A 142 -21.04 16.03 20.85
CA GLU A 142 -21.76 17.31 20.85
C GLU A 142 -22.91 17.31 21.86
#